data_AF-A0A1M4X109-F1
#
_entry.id   AF-A0A1M4X109-F1
#
_cell.length_a   1.000
_cell.length_b   1.000
_cell.length_c   1.000
_cell.angle_alpha   90.00
_cell.angle_beta   90.00
_cell.angle_gamma   90.00
#
_symmetry.space_group_name_H-M   'P 1'
#
loop_
_entity.id
_entity.type
_entity.pdbx_description
1 polymer ?
#
loop_
_entity_poly.entity_id
_entity_poly.type
_entity_poly.pdbx_seq_one_letter_code
_entity_poly.pdbx_strand_id
1 'polypeptide(L)'
;MNLISEEDVSHLKDELYQLLLVMENLSNKGEFGNGKKVYFYLSNIDFEATYSFIQKKDFQISLLRVYSINSMDSQSQHICQMQQKWIQSLKRHSLLISGSAEVQRITFFEKQQAIIDTL
;
A
#
# COMPACT_ATOMS: atom_id res chain seq x y z
N MET A 1 18.89 10.42 21.27
CA MET A 1 19.45 10.56 19.91
C MET A 1 18.45 11.35 19.09
N ASN A 2 18.76 12.59 18.73
CA ASN A 2 17.95 13.35 17.78
C ASN A 2 18.63 13.19 16.42
N LEU A 3 18.29 12.09 15.73
CA LEU A 3 18.89 11.75 14.44
C LEU A 3 18.45 12.70 13.31
N ILE A 4 17.36 13.44 13.53
CA ILE A 4 16.78 14.40 12.62
C ILE A 4 16.40 15.68 13.39
N SER A 5 16.40 16.81 12.70
CA SER A 5 16.02 18.12 13.25
C SER A 5 14.50 18.29 13.30
N GLU A 6 14.04 19.32 14.01
CA GLU A 6 12.60 19.69 14.00
C GLU A 6 12.15 20.15 12.61
N GLU A 7 13.04 20.77 11.82
CA GLU A 7 12.78 21.13 10.43
C GLU A 7 12.59 19.89 9.55
N ASP A 8 13.44 18.87 9.73
CA ASP A 8 13.29 17.58 9.04
C ASP A 8 11.96 16.90 9.38
N VAL A 9 11.56 16.92 10.67
CA VAL A 9 10.26 16.40 11.11
C VAL A 9 9.11 17.15 10.45
N SER A 10 9.18 18.49 10.37
CA SER A 10 8.17 19.29 9.70
C SER A 10 8.02 18.91 8.23
N HIS A 11 9.14 18.76 7.51
CA HIS A 11 9.11 18.35 6.10
C HIS A 11 8.57 16.94 5.92
N LEU A 12 8.93 16.00 6.79
CA LEU A 12 8.39 14.64 6.76
C LEU A 12 6.87 14.63 6.99
N LYS A 13 6.36 15.44 7.91
CA LYS A 13 4.91 15.57 8.13
C LYS A 13 4.22 16.09 6.88
N ASP A 14 4.75 17.12 6.25
CA ASP A 14 4.20 17.67 4.99
C ASP A 14 4.14 16.60 3.89
N GLU A 15 5.23 15.84 3.68
CA GLU A 15 5.28 14.75 2.70
C GLU A 15 4.26 13.64 3.01
N LEU A 16 4.10 13.29 4.28
CA LEU A 16 3.11 12.28 4.71
C LEU A 16 1.69 12.76 4.49
N TYR A 17 1.34 14.02 4.77
CA TYR A 17 0.02 14.55 4.46
C TYR A 17 -0.25 14.57 2.95
N GLN A 18 0.74 14.95 2.13
CA GLN A 18 0.60 14.91 0.67
C GLN A 18 0.37 13.48 0.16
N LEU A 19 1.12 12.51 0.67
CA LEU A 19 0.92 11.10 0.34
C LEU A 19 -0.50 10.65 0.73
N LEU A 20 -0.94 11.00 1.94
CA LEU A 20 -2.25 10.63 2.46
C LEU A 20 -3.38 11.19 1.59
N LEU A 21 -3.28 12.46 1.23
CA LEU A 21 -4.24 13.14 0.34
C LEU A 21 -4.33 12.47 -1.03
N VAL A 22 -3.19 12.08 -1.61
CA VAL A 22 -3.15 11.37 -2.90
C VAL A 22 -3.82 10.00 -2.79
N MET A 23 -3.53 9.24 -1.73
CA MET A 23 -4.12 7.93 -1.49
C MET A 23 -5.63 8.03 -1.24
N GLU A 24 -6.09 9.02 -0.50
CA GLU A 24 -7.51 9.26 -0.23
C GLU A 24 -8.26 9.59 -1.52
N ASN A 25 -7.74 10.49 -2.35
CA ASN A 25 -8.35 10.84 -3.64
C ASN A 25 -8.43 9.62 -4.59
N LEU A 26 -7.33 8.85 -4.69
CA LEU A 26 -7.29 7.64 -5.50
C LEU A 26 -8.25 6.55 -4.99
N SER A 27 -8.36 6.37 -3.69
CA SER A 27 -9.30 5.41 -3.11
C SER A 27 -10.75 5.87 -3.26
N ASN A 28 -11.05 7.16 -3.16
CA ASN A 28 -12.38 7.66 -3.43
C ASN A 28 -12.81 7.39 -4.89
N LYS A 29 -11.92 7.65 -5.85
CA LYS A 29 -12.20 7.46 -7.29
C LYS A 29 -12.13 6.01 -7.75
N GLY A 30 -11.22 5.22 -7.20
CA GLY A 30 -10.92 3.85 -7.66
C GLY A 30 -10.22 3.79 -9.02
N GLU A 31 -9.68 4.91 -9.50
CA GLU A 31 -8.93 4.98 -10.76
C GLU A 31 -7.92 6.13 -10.78
N PHE A 32 -6.89 5.97 -11.62
CA PHE A 32 -5.95 7.02 -11.96
C PHE A 32 -6.58 8.01 -12.95
N GLY A 33 -5.98 9.20 -13.10
CA GLY A 33 -6.46 10.23 -14.04
C GLY A 33 -6.49 9.82 -15.51
N ASN A 34 -5.87 8.70 -15.88
CA ASN A 34 -5.92 8.11 -17.22
C ASN A 34 -6.98 6.99 -17.36
N GLY A 35 -7.88 6.85 -16.39
CA GLY A 35 -8.96 5.85 -16.38
C GLY A 35 -8.53 4.44 -15.99
N LYS A 36 -7.24 4.19 -15.72
CA LYS A 36 -6.79 2.87 -15.25
C LYS A 36 -7.27 2.64 -13.82
N LYS A 37 -7.86 1.47 -13.54
CA LYS A 37 -8.37 1.14 -12.21
C LYS A 37 -7.25 0.96 -11.19
N VAL A 38 -7.53 1.39 -9.96
CA VAL A 38 -6.71 1.13 -8.77
C VAL A 38 -7.62 0.62 -7.66
N TYR A 39 -7.15 -0.38 -6.93
CA TYR A 39 -7.93 -1.03 -5.89
C TYR A 39 -7.20 -0.97 -4.56
N PHE A 40 -7.86 -0.40 -3.55
CA PHE A 40 -7.35 -0.29 -2.18
C PHE A 40 -8.12 -1.27 -1.30
N TYR A 41 -7.37 -2.08 -0.55
CA TYR A 41 -7.92 -3.08 0.35
C TYR A 41 -7.41 -2.84 1.76
N LEU A 42 -8.31 -2.83 2.74
CA LEU A 42 -7.96 -2.86 4.15
C LEU A 42 -7.93 -4.30 4.64
N SER A 43 -6.74 -4.74 5.06
CA SER A 43 -6.52 -6.06 5.64
C SER A 43 -6.76 -6.02 7.14
N ASN A 44 -7.36 -7.09 7.68
CA ASN A 44 -7.46 -7.31 9.13
C ASN A 44 -6.27 -8.10 9.70
N ILE A 45 -5.28 -8.44 8.86
CA ILE A 45 -4.03 -9.06 9.30
C ILE A 45 -2.88 -8.05 9.17
N ASP A 46 -1.99 -8.09 10.14
CA ASP A 46 -0.74 -7.35 10.12
C ASP A 46 0.26 -8.05 9.20
N PHE A 47 0.93 -7.27 8.35
CA PHE A 47 1.93 -7.77 7.43
C PHE A 47 3.33 -7.56 7.99
N GLU A 48 4.07 -8.65 8.21
CA GLU A 48 5.50 -8.59 8.57
C GLU A 48 6.41 -8.35 7.34
N ALA A 49 5.85 -8.47 6.13
CA ALA A 49 6.57 -8.31 4.88
C ALA A 49 5.68 -7.69 3.79
N THR A 50 6.32 -7.01 2.84
CA THR A 50 5.67 -6.52 1.62
C THR A 50 5.79 -7.57 0.52
N TYR A 51 4.65 -7.96 -0.04
CA TYR A 51 4.55 -8.91 -1.16
C TYR A 51 4.14 -8.16 -2.41
N SER A 52 4.99 -8.15 -3.43
CA SER A 52 4.67 -7.58 -4.75
C SER A 52 4.69 -8.66 -5.82
N PHE A 53 3.70 -8.61 -6.71
CA PHE A 53 3.65 -9.45 -7.90
C PHE A 53 3.33 -8.58 -9.10
N ILE A 54 4.15 -8.66 -10.14
CA ILE A 54 4.00 -7.89 -11.36
C ILE A 54 3.91 -8.87 -12.52
N GLN A 55 2.90 -8.70 -13.37
CA GLN A 55 2.70 -9.51 -14.56
C GLN A 55 2.44 -8.63 -15.78
N LYS A 56 3.09 -8.98 -16.89
CA LYS A 56 2.84 -8.51 -18.25
C LYS A 56 2.71 -9.75 -19.16
N LYS A 57 2.40 -9.54 -20.44
CA LYS A 57 2.15 -10.63 -21.40
C LYS A 57 3.24 -11.72 -21.38
N ASP A 58 4.51 -11.30 -21.43
CA ASP A 58 5.66 -12.19 -21.57
C ASP A 58 6.66 -12.05 -20.41
N PHE A 59 6.21 -11.50 -19.27
CA PHE A 59 7.07 -11.24 -18.11
C PHE A 59 6.28 -11.33 -16.80
N GLN A 60 6.88 -11.98 -15.80
CA GLN A 60 6.37 -11.96 -14.44
C GLN A 60 7.52 -11.92 -13.45
N ILE A 61 7.30 -11.23 -12.34
CA ILE A 61 8.25 -11.16 -11.24
C ILE A 61 7.51 -11.06 -9.91
N SER A 62 8.03 -11.81 -8.95
CA SER A 62 7.66 -11.77 -7.55
C SER A 62 8.73 -11.01 -6.79
N LEU A 63 8.33 -10.15 -5.85
CA LEU A 63 9.23 -9.47 -4.92
C LEU A 63 8.73 -9.65 -3.49
N LEU A 64 9.61 -10.11 -2.61
CA LEU A 64 9.40 -10.22 -1.18
C LEU A 64 10.35 -9.26 -0.47
N ARG A 65 9.82 -8.29 0.26
CA ARG A 65 10.60 -7.38 1.09
C ARG A 65 10.23 -7.58 2.55
N VAL A 66 11.20 -8.03 3.34
CA VAL A 66 11.08 -8.17 4.80
C VAL A 66 11.79 -6.98 5.43
N TYR A 67 11.04 -6.12 6.12
CA TYR A 67 11.53 -4.85 6.68
C TYR A 67 12.23 -3.93 5.65
N SER A 68 13.22 -3.15 6.09
CA SER A 68 13.98 -2.20 5.27
C SER A 68 15.09 -2.84 4.41
N ILE A 69 15.12 -4.17 4.29
CA ILE A 69 16.13 -4.89 3.52
C ILE A 69 15.75 -4.87 2.03
N ASN A 70 16.75 -5.02 1.15
CA ASN A 70 16.54 -5.24 -0.28
C ASN A 70 15.48 -6.33 -0.52
N SER A 71 14.63 -6.12 -1.53
CA SER A 71 13.63 -7.12 -1.91
C SER A 71 14.33 -8.34 -2.53
N MET A 72 14.01 -9.53 -2.04
CA MET A 72 14.30 -10.78 -2.76
C MET A 72 13.31 -10.91 -3.92
N ASP A 73 13.80 -11.19 -5.11
CA ASP A 73 12.96 -11.35 -6.29
C ASP A 73 13.11 -12.69 -6.98
N SER A 74 12.09 -13.07 -7.75
CA SER A 74 12.14 -14.26 -8.58
C SER A 74 11.24 -14.13 -9.81
N GLN A 75 11.76 -14.55 -10.95
CA GLN A 75 11.00 -14.74 -12.20
C GLN A 75 10.61 -16.22 -12.42
N SER A 76 10.93 -17.10 -11.45
CA SER A 76 10.50 -18.50 -11.50
C SER A 76 8.98 -18.58 -11.55
N GLN A 77 8.45 -19.31 -12.53
CA GLN A 77 7.00 -19.47 -12.68
C GLN A 77 6.35 -20.06 -11.43
N HIS A 78 7.01 -21.01 -10.77
CA HIS A 78 6.51 -21.61 -9.54
C HIS A 78 6.38 -20.59 -8.41
N ILE A 79 7.43 -19.79 -8.18
CA ILE A 79 7.45 -18.77 -7.12
C ILE A 79 6.44 -17.66 -7.42
N CYS A 80 6.36 -17.21 -8.68
CA CYS A 80 5.36 -16.26 -9.15
C CYS A 80 3.93 -16.73 -8.87
N GLN A 81 3.62 -17.97 -9.20
CA GLN A 81 2.28 -18.55 -8.94
C GLN A 81 1.98 -18.65 -7.45
N MET A 82 2.94 -19.04 -6.62
CA MET A 82 2.75 -19.10 -5.17
C MET A 82 2.44 -17.72 -4.59
N GLN A 83 3.22 -16.71 -4.96
CA GLN A 83 3.03 -15.35 -4.45
C GLN A 83 1.76 -14.70 -4.98
N GLN A 84 1.40 -14.94 -6.25
CA GLN A 84 0.12 -14.49 -6.79
C GLN A 84 -1.05 -15.11 -6.01
N LYS A 85 -1.04 -16.42 -5.73
CA LYS A 85 -2.08 -17.09 -4.92
C LYS A 85 -2.16 -16.50 -3.51
N TRP A 86 -1.01 -16.24 -2.89
CA TRP A 86 -0.95 -15.59 -1.58
C TRP A 86 -1.63 -14.21 -1.60
N ILE A 87 -1.23 -13.32 -2.52
CA ILE A 87 -1.83 -11.98 -2.66
C ILE A 87 -3.34 -12.06 -2.93
N GLN A 88 -3.80 -13.01 -3.77
CA GLN A 88 -5.24 -13.18 -4.01
C GLN A 88 -5.99 -13.66 -2.76
N SER A 89 -5.37 -14.51 -1.95
CA SER A 89 -5.94 -14.91 -0.65
C SER A 89 -6.10 -13.71 0.27
N LEU A 90 -5.07 -12.86 0.38
CA LEU A 90 -5.10 -11.64 1.18
C LEU A 90 -6.24 -10.71 0.74
N LYS A 91 -6.32 -10.45 -0.57
CA LYS A 91 -7.39 -9.63 -1.15
C LYS A 91 -8.78 -10.17 -0.83
N ARG A 92 -8.98 -11.49 -0.86
CA ARG A 92 -10.28 -12.13 -0.59
C ARG A 92 -10.77 -11.91 0.84
N HIS A 93 -9.85 -11.82 1.79
CA HIS A 93 -10.16 -11.64 3.21
C HIS A 93 -10.00 -10.18 3.67
N SER A 94 -9.81 -9.25 2.72
CA SER A 94 -9.67 -7.82 2.98
C SER A 94 -10.91 -7.06 2.50
N LEU A 95 -11.16 -5.88 3.07
CA LEU A 95 -12.25 -5.01 2.66
C LEU A 95 -11.81 -4.08 1.52
N LEU A 96 -12.52 -4.12 0.38
CA LEU A 96 -12.31 -3.16 -0.70
C LEU A 96 -12.87 -1.79 -0.30
N ILE A 97 -12.01 -0.77 -0.24
CA ILE A 97 -12.38 0.62 0.12
C ILE A 97 -12.30 1.59 -1.07
N SER A 98 -11.83 1.13 -2.23
CA SER A 98 -11.75 1.96 -3.41
C SER A 98 -13.07 1.98 -4.18
N GLY A 99 -13.70 3.16 -4.32
CA GLY A 99 -15.02 3.29 -4.95
C GLY A 99 -16.17 2.62 -4.18
N SER A 100 -15.92 2.18 -2.93
CA SER A 100 -16.87 1.50 -2.05
C SER A 100 -16.51 1.75 -0.57
N ALA A 101 -17.35 1.29 0.37
CA ALA A 101 -17.07 1.29 1.81
C ALA A 101 -16.61 2.66 2.36
N GLU A 102 -17.38 3.71 2.05
CA GLU A 102 -17.03 5.10 2.35
C GLU A 102 -16.73 5.34 3.83
N VAL A 103 -17.56 4.81 4.73
CA VAL A 103 -17.36 4.95 6.18
C VAL A 103 -16.00 4.38 6.59
N GLN A 104 -15.67 3.17 6.16
CA GLN A 104 -14.41 2.52 6.50
C GLN A 104 -13.21 3.22 5.87
N ARG A 105 -13.38 3.76 4.66
CA ARG A 105 -12.36 4.56 3.99
C ARG A 105 -12.06 5.82 4.82
N ILE A 106 -13.06 6.63 5.13
CA ILE A 106 -12.92 7.87 5.89
C ILE A 106 -12.27 7.59 7.26
N THR A 107 -12.80 6.63 8.00
CA THR A 107 -12.25 6.26 9.33
C THR A 107 -10.79 5.82 9.24
N PHE A 108 -10.38 5.12 8.18
CA PHE A 108 -8.98 4.74 7.98
C PHE A 108 -8.09 5.97 7.77
N PHE A 109 -8.46 6.87 6.87
CA PHE A 109 -7.67 8.06 6.54
C PHE A 109 -7.59 9.05 7.72
N GLU A 110 -8.69 9.27 8.45
CA GLU A 110 -8.69 10.07 9.69
C GLU A 110 -7.73 9.50 10.74
N LYS A 111 -7.72 8.17 10.90
CA LYS A 111 -6.77 7.50 11.80
C LYS A 111 -5.32 7.70 11.36
N GLN A 112 -5.03 7.64 10.06
CA GLN A 112 -3.67 7.90 9.56
C GLN A 112 -3.25 9.35 9.79
N GLN A 113 -4.17 10.30 9.56
CA GLN A 113 -3.91 11.72 9.81
C GLN A 113 -3.57 11.96 11.29
N ALA A 114 -4.35 11.40 12.21
CA ALA A 114 -4.09 11.50 13.65
C ALA A 114 -2.72 10.93 14.04
N ILE A 115 -2.24 9.87 13.36
CA ILE A 115 -0.89 9.31 13.60
C ILE A 115 0.19 10.30 13.14
N ILE A 116 0.02 10.91 11.95
CA ILE A 116 0.96 11.91 11.44
C ILE A 116 1.01 13.11 12.41
N ASP A 117 -0.13 13.53 12.96
CA ASP A 117 -0.21 14.64 13.91
C ASP A 117 0.65 14.40 15.17
N THR A 118 0.86 13.14 15.57
CA THR A 118 1.68 12.76 16.74
C THR A 118 3.19 12.73 16.52
N LEU A 119 3.65 12.81 15.27
CA LEU A 119 5.08 12.90 14.92
C LEU A 119 5.66 14.25 15.34
#